data_AF-A0A1L2ZRY1-F1
#
_entry.id   AF-A0A1L2ZRY1-F1
#
_cell.length_a   1.000
_cell.length_b   1.000
_cell.length_c   1.000
_cell.angle_alpha   90.00
_cell.angle_beta   90.00
_cell.angle_gamma   90.00
#
_symmetry.space_group_name_H-M   'P 1'
#
loop_
_entity.id
_entity.type
_entity.pdbx_description
1 polymer ?
#
loop_
_entity_poly.entity_id
_entity_poly.type
_entity_poly.pdbx_seq_one_letter_code
_entity_poly.pdbx_strand_id
1 'polypeptide(L)'
;MSNFATNTEDMRTKSANIQATAERIRADINTMQSSLQELEGTWQGVASANFQGVVAQWRSTQMQVEESLNSISRALTQSAQHYDDAEQTNASMFAF
;
A
#
# COMPACT_ATOMS: atom_id res chain seq x y z
N MET A 1 24.40 -16.69 17.18
CA MET A 1 24.13 -15.31 16.70
C MET A 1 23.25 -15.31 15.43
N SER A 2 22.32 -16.25 15.24
CA SER A 2 21.61 -16.41 13.95
C SER A 2 20.17 -15.90 13.93
N ASN A 3 19.41 -16.04 15.02
CA ASN A 3 17.96 -15.85 14.96
C ASN A 3 17.51 -14.38 14.75
N PHE A 4 18.27 -13.40 15.23
CA PHE A 4 17.88 -11.98 15.09
C PHE A 4 18.10 -11.49 13.65
N ALA A 5 19.29 -11.70 13.09
CA ALA A 5 19.61 -11.35 11.70
C ALA A 5 18.71 -12.07 10.67
N THR A 6 18.37 -13.34 10.90
CA THR A 6 17.41 -14.07 10.04
C THR A 6 16.02 -13.45 10.07
N ASN A 7 15.53 -13.00 11.23
CA ASN A 7 14.24 -12.33 11.35
C ASN A 7 14.24 -10.97 10.62
N THR A 8 15.34 -10.20 10.74
CA THR A 8 15.50 -8.91 10.04
C THR A 8 15.38 -9.07 8.52
N GLU A 9 16.04 -10.06 7.93
CA GLU A 9 15.99 -10.31 6.48
C GLU A 9 14.59 -10.78 6.00
N ASP A 10 13.94 -11.65 6.77
CA ASP A 10 12.57 -12.09 6.50
C ASP A 10 11.57 -10.92 6.52
N MET A 11 11.73 -10.00 7.48
CA MET A 11 10.89 -8.80 7.59
C MET A 11 11.12 -7.83 6.43
N ARG A 12 12.38 -7.62 6.01
CA ARG A 12 12.73 -6.80 4.85
C ARG A 12 12.08 -7.36 3.58
N THR A 13 12.19 -8.67 3.36
CA THR A 13 11.58 -9.37 2.22
C THR A 13 10.05 -9.23 2.23
N LYS A 14 9.40 -9.47 3.37
CA LYS A 14 7.94 -9.32 3.49
C LYS A 14 7.50 -7.88 3.25
N SER A 15 8.24 -6.89 3.75
CA SER A 15 7.96 -5.47 3.55
C SER A 15 8.02 -5.09 2.07
N ALA A 16 9.04 -5.56 1.34
CA ALA A 16 9.16 -5.36 -0.11
C ALA A 16 7.98 -6.00 -0.88
N ASN A 17 7.58 -7.22 -0.51
CA ASN A 17 6.42 -7.89 -1.11
C ASN A 17 5.10 -7.14 -0.87
N ILE A 18 4.92 -6.54 0.31
CA ILE A 18 3.75 -5.73 0.63
C ILE A 18 3.75 -4.44 -0.20
N GLN A 19 4.91 -3.77 -0.36
CA GLN A 19 5.03 -2.58 -1.22
C GLN A 19 4.69 -2.90 -2.68
N ALA A 20 5.22 -4.01 -3.23
CA ALA A 20 4.88 -4.45 -4.59
C ALA A 20 3.38 -4.76 -4.76
N THR A 21 2.76 -5.35 -3.73
CA THR A 21 1.31 -5.57 -3.72
C THR A 21 0.53 -4.25 -3.69
N ALA A 22 0.97 -3.27 -2.90
CA ALA A 22 0.36 -1.96 -2.84
C ALA A 22 0.42 -1.22 -4.19
N GLU A 23 1.55 -1.30 -4.90
CA GLU A 23 1.69 -0.74 -6.24
C GLU A 23 0.74 -1.39 -7.25
N ARG A 24 0.58 -2.72 -7.19
CA ARG A 24 -0.38 -3.44 -8.04
C ARG A 24 -1.81 -2.98 -7.77
N ILE A 25 -2.21 -2.86 -6.49
CA ILE A 25 -3.53 -2.36 -6.10
C ILE A 25 -3.76 -0.96 -6.65
N ARG A 26 -2.77 -0.06 -6.59
CA ARG A 26 -2.87 1.28 -7.17
C ARG A 26 -3.07 1.25 -8.68
N ALA A 27 -2.37 0.36 -9.39
CA ALA A 27 -2.56 0.18 -10.83
C ALA A 27 -3.97 -0.33 -11.17
N ASP A 28 -4.49 -1.28 -10.39
CA ASP A 28 -5.84 -1.83 -10.57
C ASP A 28 -6.92 -0.76 -10.31
N ILE A 29 -6.73 0.07 -9.26
CA ILE A 29 -7.60 1.21 -8.95
C ILE A 29 -7.63 2.20 -10.11
N ASN A 30 -6.46 2.58 -10.64
CA ASN A 30 -6.37 3.50 -11.77
C ASN A 30 -7.06 2.93 -13.02
N THR A 31 -6.87 1.63 -13.27
CA THR A 31 -7.54 0.93 -14.38
C THR A 31 -9.06 1.00 -14.23
N MET A 32 -9.58 0.69 -13.03
CA MET A 32 -11.00 0.75 -12.74
C MET A 32 -11.55 2.18 -12.87
N GLN A 33 -10.81 3.18 -12.40
CA GLN A 33 -11.19 4.59 -12.52
C GLN A 33 -11.30 5.04 -13.98
N SER A 34 -10.38 4.60 -14.85
CA SER A 34 -10.44 4.87 -16.29
C SER A 34 -11.63 4.18 -16.95
N SER A 35 -11.86 2.90 -16.66
CA SER A 35 -13.02 2.16 -17.21
C SER A 35 -14.36 2.77 -16.79
N LEU A 36 -14.45 3.28 -15.55
CA LEU A 36 -15.65 3.99 -15.10
C LEU A 36 -15.86 5.31 -15.85
N GLN A 37 -14.79 6.07 -16.15
CA GLN A 37 -14.89 7.32 -16.94
C GLN A 37 -15.31 7.04 -18.39
N GLU A 38 -14.78 5.98 -19.00
CA GLU A 38 -15.19 5.56 -20.35
C GLU A 38 -16.68 5.20 -20.39
N LEU A 39 -17.15 4.43 -19.41
CA LEU A 39 -18.56 4.06 -19.30
C LEU A 39 -19.46 5.28 -19.07
N GLU A 40 -19.02 6.29 -18.30
CA GLU A 40 -19.78 7.53 -18.08
C GLU A 40 -20.18 8.19 -19.40
N GLY A 41 -19.26 8.21 -20.39
CA GLY A 41 -19.50 8.78 -21.71
C GLY A 41 -20.50 8.00 -22.57
N THR A 42 -20.79 6.74 -22.22
CA THR A 42 -21.69 5.86 -22.98
C THR A 42 -23.15 5.88 -22.48
N TRP A 43 -23.39 6.32 -21.25
CA TRP A 43 -24.73 6.28 -20.62
C TRP A 43 -25.41 7.64 -20.78
N GLN A 44 -26.56 7.68 -21.48
CA GLN A 44 -27.38 8.90 -21.66
C GLN A 44 -28.68 8.83 -20.85
N GLY A 45 -29.22 9.99 -20.47
CA GLY A 45 -30.49 10.10 -19.74
C GLY A 45 -30.39 9.75 -18.25
N VAL A 46 -31.50 9.30 -17.65
CA VAL A 46 -31.61 9.04 -16.18
C VAL A 46 -30.58 8.02 -15.68
N ALA A 47 -30.14 7.09 -16.53
CA ALA A 47 -29.11 6.11 -16.21
C ALA A 47 -27.75 6.77 -15.92
N SER A 48 -27.47 7.93 -16.55
CA SER A 48 -26.25 8.71 -16.32
C SER A 48 -26.18 9.25 -14.89
N ALA A 49 -27.29 9.76 -14.34
CA ALA A 49 -27.34 10.29 -12.97
C ALA A 49 -27.08 9.20 -11.92
N ASN A 50 -27.65 8.01 -12.11
CA ASN A 50 -27.39 6.87 -11.22
C ASN A 50 -25.92 6.41 -11.33
N PHE A 51 -25.37 6.39 -12.54
CA PHE A 51 -23.97 6.02 -12.76
C PHE A 51 -23.00 7.01 -12.12
N GLN A 52 -23.28 8.32 -12.18
CA GLN A 52 -22.49 9.33 -11.47
C GLN A 52 -22.44 9.08 -9.96
N GLY A 53 -23.54 8.62 -9.36
CA GLY A 53 -23.57 8.18 -7.96
C GLY A 53 -22.63 7.01 -7.68
N VAL A 54 -22.59 6.01 -8.55
CA VAL A 54 -21.66 4.87 -8.45
C VAL A 54 -20.21 5.34 -8.57
N VAL A 55 -19.91 6.24 -9.52
CA VAL A 55 -18.56 6.82 -9.68
C VAL A 55 -18.14 7.61 -8.45
N ALA A 56 -19.04 8.41 -7.86
CA ALA A 56 -18.75 9.14 -6.63
C ALA A 56 -18.46 8.21 -5.44
N GLN A 57 -19.27 7.15 -5.28
CA GLN A 57 -19.03 6.14 -4.24
C GLN A 57 -17.69 5.43 -4.45
N TRP A 58 -17.35 5.09 -5.70
CA TRP A 58 -16.06 4.49 -6.03
C TRP A 58 -14.88 5.40 -5.66
N ARG A 59 -14.95 6.71 -5.96
CA ARG A 59 -13.89 7.67 -5.57
C ARG A 59 -13.68 7.70 -4.06
N SER A 60 -14.75 7.61 -3.27
CA SER A 60 -14.63 7.50 -1.81
C SER A 60 -13.89 6.24 -1.39
N THR A 61 -14.23 5.10 -1.99
CA THR A 61 -13.56 3.82 -1.72
C THR A 61 -12.08 3.87 -2.12
N GLN A 62 -11.75 4.43 -3.28
CA GLN A 62 -10.36 4.64 -3.73
C GLN A 62 -9.54 5.38 -2.67
N MET A 63 -10.03 6.53 -2.19
CA MET A 63 -9.31 7.34 -1.21
C MET A 63 -9.01 6.55 0.06
N GLN A 64 -9.96 5.74 0.52
CA GLN A 64 -9.78 4.91 1.72
C GLN A 64 -8.76 3.78 1.51
N VAL A 65 -8.70 3.20 0.31
CA VAL A 65 -7.66 2.22 -0.02
C VAL A 65 -6.29 2.89 -0.06
N GLU A 66 -6.17 4.04 -0.71
CA GLU A 66 -4.90 4.80 -0.77
C GLU A 66 -4.39 5.18 0.62
N GLU A 67 -5.27 5.65 1.50
CA GLU A 67 -4.95 5.94 2.89
C GLU A 67 -4.44 4.69 3.63
N SER A 68 -5.12 3.56 3.44
CA SER A 68 -4.74 2.29 4.06
C SER A 68 -3.35 1.82 3.58
N LEU A 69 -3.10 1.89 2.27
CA LEU A 69 -1.80 1.54 1.69
C LEU A 69 -0.67 2.45 2.20
N ASN A 70 -0.94 3.75 2.32
CA ASN A 70 0.01 4.72 2.88
C ASN A 70 0.30 4.44 4.35
N SER A 71 -0.72 4.08 5.13
CA SER A 71 -0.57 3.70 6.55
C SER A 71 0.30 2.45 6.71
N ILE A 72 0.04 1.42 5.91
CA ILE A 72 0.83 0.19 5.88
C ILE A 72 2.28 0.50 5.51
N SER A 73 2.51 1.28 4.45
CA SER A 73 3.86 1.67 4.02
C SER A 73 4.63 2.36 5.15
N ARG A 74 4.02 3.35 5.81
CA ARG A 74 4.63 4.05 6.96
C ARG A 74 4.94 3.12 8.13
N ALA A 75 4.06 2.17 8.44
CA ALA A 75 4.28 1.22 9.52
C ALA A 75 5.46 0.29 9.21
N LEU A 76 5.58 -0.17 7.96
CA LEU A 76 6.70 -1.01 7.52
C LEU A 76 8.02 -0.27 7.54
N THR A 77 8.07 0.99 7.07
CA THR A 77 9.29 1.81 7.10
C THR A 77 9.77 2.06 8.54
N GLN A 78 8.85 2.43 9.44
CA GLN A 78 9.19 2.63 10.86
C GLN A 78 9.68 1.35 11.51
N SER A 79 9.04 0.21 11.19
CA SER A 79 9.47 -1.09 11.69
C SER A 79 10.90 -1.40 11.23
N ALA A 80 11.19 -1.26 9.93
CA ALA A 80 12.52 -1.49 9.36
C ALA A 80 13.61 -0.63 10.03
N GLN A 81 13.35 0.68 10.22
CA GLN A 81 14.27 1.58 10.92
C GLN A 81 14.56 1.12 12.35
N HIS A 82 13.53 0.72 13.08
CA HIS A 82 13.68 0.28 14.46
C HIS A 82 14.52 -1.01 14.58
N TYR A 83 14.44 -1.90 13.59
CA TYR A 83 15.29 -3.10 13.54
C TYR A 83 16.75 -2.76 13.21
N ASP A 84 17.00 -1.89 12.23
CA ASP A 84 18.36 -1.48 11.87
C ASP A 84 19.07 -0.81 13.08
N ASP A 85 18.36 0.07 13.81
CA ASP A 85 18.87 0.71 15.02
C ASP A 85 19.17 -0.29 16.15
N ALA A 86 18.28 -1.27 16.36
CA ALA A 86 18.45 -2.31 17.37
C ALA A 86 19.65 -3.23 17.05
N GLU A 87 19.85 -3.57 15.78
CA GLU A 87 20.97 -4.39 15.34
C GLU A 87 22.31 -3.65 15.46
N GLN A 88 22.35 -2.36 15.10
CA GLN A 88 23.54 -1.52 15.29
C GLN A 88 23.90 -1.35 16.77
N THR A 89 22.89 -1.16 17.63
CA THR A 89 23.09 -1.08 19.09
C THR A 89 23.66 -2.38 19.63
N ASN A 90 23.05 -3.53 19.30
CA ASN A 90 23.57 -4.83 19.71
C ASN A 90 24.99 -5.08 19.21
N ALA A 91 25.30 -4.76 17.95
CA ALA A 91 26.64 -4.91 17.40
C ALA A 91 27.68 -4.07 18.17
N SER A 92 27.33 -2.84 18.54
CA SER A 92 28.22 -1.96 19.31
C SER A 92 28.52 -2.47 20.72
N MET A 93 27.60 -3.21 21.34
CA MET A 93 27.79 -3.81 22.67
C MET A 93 28.80 -4.96 22.68
N PHE A 94 29.02 -5.61 21.53
CA PHE A 94 29.99 -6.69 21.38
C PHE A 94 31.31 -6.24 20.73
N ALA A 95 31.45 -4.96 20.40
CA ALA A 95 32.70 -4.36 19.96
C ALA A 95 33.57 -4.00 21.18
N PHE A 96 34.27 -5.01 21.71
CA PHE A 96 35.33 -4.82 22.72
C PHE A 96 36.71 -4.70 22.04
#